data_AF-A0A8T3ZGI1-F1
#
_entry.id   AF-A0A8T3ZGI1-F1
#
_cell.length_a   1.000
_cell.length_b   1.000
_cell.length_c   1.000
_cell.angle_alpha   90.00
_cell.angle_beta   90.00
_cell.angle_gamma   90.00
#
_symmetry.space_group_name_H-M   'P 1'
#
loop_
_entity.id
_entity.type
_entity.pdbx_description
1 polymer ?
#
loop_
_entity_poly.entity_id
_entity_poly.type
_entity_poly.pdbx_seq_one_letter_code
_entity_poly.pdbx_strand_id
1 'polypeptide(L)'
;MAIERMRKLREAGEKDLKEKLRELRLELSKERASSEIGTVKSPGRVKEIRRTIAKIMTIIQERRGRQLVQRRKADRGGSKR
;
A
#
# COMPACT_ATOMS: atom_id res chain seq x y z
N MET A 1 15.74 -6.50 2.62
CA MET A 1 14.32 -6.69 2.99
C MET A 1 13.71 -7.71 2.05
N ALA A 2 12.90 -8.64 2.54
CA ALA A 2 12.14 -9.52 1.66
C ALA A 2 11.09 -8.66 0.94
N ILE A 3 11.14 -8.58 -0.38
CA ILE A 3 10.06 -8.04 -1.19
C ILE A 3 8.80 -8.83 -0.80
N GLU A 4 7.89 -8.20 -0.05
CA GLU A 4 6.68 -8.89 0.36
C GLU A 4 5.95 -9.32 -0.92
N ARG A 5 5.74 -10.63 -1.07
CA ARG A 5 5.13 -11.17 -2.27
C ARG A 5 3.74 -10.55 -2.42
N MET A 6 3.41 -10.17 -3.65
CA MET A 6 2.13 -9.53 -3.98
C MET A 6 0.93 -10.30 -3.39
N ARG A 7 1.02 -11.64 -3.39
CA ARG A 7 0.00 -12.53 -2.82
C ARG A 7 -0.29 -12.23 -1.35
N LYS A 8 0.76 -12.15 -0.53
CA LYS A 8 0.64 -11.84 0.90
C LYS A 8 0.02 -10.47 1.16
N LEU A 9 0.37 -9.46 0.36
CA LEU A 9 -0.25 -8.13 0.47
C LEU A 9 -1.74 -8.15 0.12
N ARG A 10 -2.17 -9.02 -0.80
CA ARG A 10 -3.58 -9.16 -1.15
C ARG A 10 -4.39 -9.94 -0.11
N GLU A 11 -3.74 -10.83 0.64
CA GLU A 11 -4.34 -11.60 1.75
C GLU A 11 -4.46 -10.75 3.04
N ALA A 12 -3.58 -9.76 3.24
CA ALA A 12 -3.57 -8.92 4.44
C ALA A 12 -4.83 -8.06 4.63
N GLY A 13 -5.20 -7.79 5.89
CA GLY A 13 -6.32 -6.93 6.25
C GLY A 13 -6.10 -5.46 5.86
N GLU A 14 -7.17 -4.67 5.78
CA GLU A 14 -7.04 -3.23 5.46
C GLU A 14 -6.27 -2.46 6.55
N LYS A 15 -6.45 -2.82 7.82
CA LYS A 15 -5.72 -2.23 8.95
C LYS A 15 -4.22 -2.53 8.84
N ASP A 16 -3.87 -3.80 8.67
CA ASP A 16 -2.47 -4.24 8.54
C ASP A 16 -1.78 -3.57 7.35
N LEU A 17 -2.48 -3.45 6.21
CA LEU A 17 -1.96 -2.73 5.05
C LEU A 17 -1.70 -1.25 5.33
N LYS A 18 -2.57 -0.59 6.10
CA LYS A 18 -2.38 0.82 6.50
C LYS A 18 -1.25 0.99 7.50
N GLU A 19 -1.10 0.06 8.43
CA GLU A 19 0.00 0.06 9.40
C GLU A 19 1.34 -0.13 8.69
N LYS A 20 1.44 -1.16 7.85
CA LYS A 20 2.62 -1.42 7.02
C LYS A 20 2.96 -0.26 6.09
N LEU A 21 1.95 0.45 5.56
CA LEU A 21 2.16 1.67 4.78
C LEU A 21 2.81 2.79 5.61
N ARG A 22 2.41 2.95 6.88
CA ARG A 22 3.01 3.94 7.79
C ARG A 22 4.46 3.60 8.09
N GLU A 23 4.75 2.35 8.40
CA GLU A 23 6.11 1.86 8.66
C GLU A 23 7.03 2.10 7.46
N LEU A 24 6.60 1.72 6.25
CA LEU A 24 7.39 1.89 5.04
C LEU A 24 7.64 3.37 4.70
N ARG A 25 6.69 4.26 5.01
CA ARG A 25 6.88 5.71 4.84
C ARG A 25 7.92 6.27 5.83
N LEU A 26 7.90 5.81 7.07
CA LEU A 26 8.90 6.19 8.06
C LEU A 26 10.29 5.70 7.65
N GLU A 27 10.39 4.46 7.19
CA GLU A 27 11.64 3.90 6.69
C GLU A 27 12.16 4.65 5.47
N LEU A 28 11.28 4.99 4.52
CA LEU A 28 11.65 5.81 3.36
C LEU A 28 12.22 7.16 3.77
N SER A 29 11.66 7.79 4.82
CA SER A 29 12.14 9.06 5.34
C SER A 29 13.55 8.93 5.91
N LYS A 30 13.78 7.89 6.72
CA LYS A 30 15.11 7.59 7.30
C LYS A 30 16.15 7.33 6.20
N GLU A 31 15.81 6.52 5.20
CA GLU A 31 16.73 6.19 4.12
C GLU A 31 17.07 7.41 3.25
N ARG A 32 16.12 8.32 3.04
CA ARG A 32 16.38 9.60 2.35
C ARG A 32 17.32 10.49 3.14
N ALA A 33 17.09 10.65 4.44
CA ALA A 33 17.99 11.42 5.30
C ALA A 33 19.42 10.83 5.30
N SER A 34 19.55 9.50 5.42
CA SER A 34 20.86 8.83 5.29
C SER A 34 21.49 9.04 3.93
N SER A 35 20.68 9.10 2.86
CA SER A 35 21.16 9.36 1.51
C SER A 35 21.68 10.77 1.31
N GLU A 36 21.03 11.77 1.90
CA GLU A 36 21.45 13.17 1.85
C GLU A 36 22.78 13.38 2.58
N ILE A 37 23.00 12.68 3.70
CA ILE A 37 24.25 12.72 4.48
C ILE A 37 25.36 11.88 3.82
N GLY A 38 25.08 11.17 2.72
CA GLY A 38 26.08 10.34 2.01
C GLY A 38 26.37 9.00 2.70
N THR A 39 25.54 8.58 3.64
CA THR A 39 25.68 7.32 4.40
C THR A 39 24.81 6.19 3.85
N VAL A 40 24.51 6.23 2.54
CA VAL A 40 23.66 5.25 1.85
C VAL A 40 24.20 3.84 2.08
N LYS A 41 23.51 3.05 2.89
CA LYS A 41 23.89 1.66 3.14
C LYS A 41 23.47 0.73 2.01
N SER A 42 22.44 1.09 1.23
CA SER A 42 21.94 0.26 0.14
C SER A 42 21.24 1.09 -0.95
N PRO A 43 21.89 1.32 -2.11
CA PRO A 43 21.36 2.20 -3.17
C PRO A 43 20.02 1.72 -3.77
N GLY A 44 19.71 0.42 -3.68
CA GLY A 44 18.44 -0.15 -4.14
C GLY A 44 17.27 0.01 -3.16
N ARG A 45 17.53 0.33 -1.88
CA ARG A 45 16.53 0.23 -0.81
C ARG A 45 15.40 1.24 -0.96
N VAL A 46 15.73 2.49 -1.29
CA VAL A 46 14.73 3.54 -1.57
C VAL A 46 13.76 3.11 -2.68
N LYS A 47 14.29 2.52 -3.76
CA LYS A 47 13.51 2.05 -4.90
C LYS A 47 12.58 0.91 -4.52
N GLU A 48 13.05 -0.03 -3.69
CA GLU A 48 12.25 -1.14 -3.18
C GLU A 48 11.11 -0.69 -2.26
N ILE A 49 11.40 0.22 -1.32
CA ILE A 49 10.39 0.76 -0.40
C ILE A 49 9.30 1.50 -1.20
N ARG A 50 9.68 2.35 -2.15
CA ARG A 50 8.73 3.06 -3.04
C ARG A 50 7.82 2.10 -3.81
N ARG A 51 8.39 1.03 -4.36
CA ARG A 51 7.61 0.00 -5.09
C ARG A 51 6.63 -0.70 -4.18
N THR A 52 7.04 -1.03 -2.95
CA THR A 52 6.16 -1.71 -1.98
C THR A 52 5.02 -0.79 -1.52
N ILE A 53 5.31 0.48 -1.25
CA ILE A 53 4.30 1.51 -0.95
C ILE A 53 3.26 1.60 -2.09
N ALA A 54 3.71 1.68 -3.35
CA ALA A 54 2.82 1.77 -4.51
C ALA A 54 1.90 0.56 -4.63
N LYS A 55 2.42 -0.66 -4.41
CA LYS A 55 1.61 -1.89 -4.40
C LYS A 55 0.53 -1.87 -3.33
N ILE A 56 0.87 -1.47 -2.10
CA ILE A 56 -0.09 -1.39 -0.99
C ILE A 56 -1.20 -0.38 -1.31
N MET A 57 -0.82 0.81 -1.78
CA MET A 57 -1.80 1.84 -2.16
C MET A 57 -2.74 1.36 -3.27
N THR A 58 -2.21 0.64 -4.27
CA THR A 58 -2.99 0.07 -5.36
C THR A 58 -4.03 -0.92 -4.83
N ILE A 59 -3.63 -1.85 -3.96
CA ILE A 59 -4.54 -2.85 -3.37
C ILE A 59 -5.65 -2.18 -2.57
N ILE A 60 -5.33 -1.17 -1.75
CA ILE A 60 -6.32 -0.41 -0.97
C ILE A 60 -7.33 0.26 -1.91
N GLN A 61 -6.85 0.89 -2.98
CA GLN A 61 -7.71 1.59 -3.94
C GLN A 61 -8.59 0.62 -4.75
N GLU A 62 -8.06 -0.52 -5.18
CA GLU A 62 -8.83 -1.59 -5.84
C GLU A 62 -9.97 -2.08 -4.95
N ARG A 63 -9.70 -2.32 -3.65
CA ARG A 63 -10.71 -2.75 -2.67
C ARG A 63 -11.81 -1.69 -2.51
N ARG A 64 -11.44 -0.42 -2.38
CA ARG A 64 -12.39 0.70 -2.29
C ARG A 64 -13.26 0.80 -3.54
N GLY A 65 -12.67 0.68 -4.73
CA GLY A 65 -13.42 0.71 -5.99
C GLY A 65 -14.46 -0.41 -6.07
N ARG A 66 -14.09 -1.63 -5.68
CA ARG A 66 -15.03 -2.78 -5.64
C ARG A 66 -16.17 -2.54 -4.66
N GLN A 67 -15.90 -2.01 -3.46
CA GLN A 67 -16.92 -1.67 -2.48
C GLN A 67 -17.88 -0.60 -3.02
N LEU A 68 -17.37 0.44 -3.70
CA LEU A 68 -18.22 1.47 -4.30
C LEU A 68 -19.14 0.92 -5.39
N VAL A 69 -18.62 0.01 -6.25
CA VAL A 69 -19.43 -0.67 -7.26
C VAL A 69 -20.51 -1.55 -6.61
N GLN A 70 -20.17 -2.28 -5.55
CA GLN A 70 -21.12 -3.10 -4.80
C GLN A 70 -22.22 -2.26 -4.15
N ARG A 71 -21.87 -1.16 -3.49
CA ARG A 71 -22.83 -0.20 -2.91
C ARG A 71 -23.79 0.35 -3.97
N ARG A 72 -23.26 0.85 -5.09
CA ARG A 72 -24.07 1.36 -6.21
C ARG A 72 -25.04 0.33 -6.80
N LYS A 73 -24.70 -0.97 -6.76
CA LYS A 73 -25.60 -2.05 -7.20
C LYS A 73 -26.70 -2.32 -6.18
N ALA A 74 -26.38 -2.30 -4.89
CA ALA A 74 -27.37 -2.43 -3.81
C ALA A 74 -28.40 -1.28 -3.85
N ASP A 75 -27.93 -0.04 -4.02
CA ASP A 75 -28.80 1.14 -4.05
C ASP A 75 -29.77 1.12 -5.25
N ARG A 76 -29.30 0.68 -6.43
CA ARG A 76 -30.14 0.53 -7.63
C ARG A 76 -31.14 -0.63 -7.54
N GLY A 77 -30.84 -1.66 -6.76
CA GLY A 77 -31.74 -2.80 -6.53
C GLY A 77 -32.91 -2.48 -5.60
N GLY A 78 -32.83 -1.40 -4.82
CA GLY A 78 -33.87 -0.96 -3.88
C GLY A 78 -35.01 -0.15 -4.49
N SER A 79 -34.93 0.25 -5.76
CA SER A 79 -35.94 1.10 -6.42
C SER A 79 -37.09 0.31 -7.09
N LYS A 80 -37.25 -0.98 -6.78
CA LYS A 80 -38.44 -1.75 -7.11
C LYS A 80 -39.24 -2.03 -5.84
N ARG A 81 -40.00 -1.02 -5.39
CA ARG A 81 -41.27 -1.14 -4.66
C ARG A 81 -41.89 0.23 -4.53
#